data_AF-A0A7V5J230-F1
#
_entry.id   AF-A0A7V5J230-F1
#
_cell.length_a   1.000
_cell.length_b   1.000
_cell.length_c   1.000
_cell.angle_alpha   90.00
_cell.angle_beta   90.00
_cell.angle_gamma   90.00
#
_symmetry.space_group_name_H-M   'P 1'
#
loop_
_entity.id
_entity.type
_entity.pdbx_description
1 polymer ?
#
loop_
_entity_poly.entity_id
_entity_poly.type
_entity_poly.pdbx_seq_one_letter_code
_entity_poly.pdbx_strand_id
1 'polypeptide(L)'
;MEFKKALKQIKKAMIAQEKASRPQAPLPTREEEIQGECLCTDSQQQFKTLYTTELEANHQAKFLYDEQGVYLIVYPCPTSSGWHLTKG
;
A
#
# COMPACT_ATOMS: atom_id res chain seq x y z
N MET A 1 21.81 35.05 -24.48
CA MET A 1 22.22 34.04 -23.47
C MET A 1 21.12 33.76 -22.43
N GLU A 2 19.83 33.91 -22.79
CA GLU A 2 18.71 33.72 -21.85
C GLU A 2 17.82 32.52 -22.17
N PHE A 3 17.68 32.18 -23.46
CA PHE A 3 16.84 31.06 -23.92
C PHE A 3 17.28 29.69 -23.38
N LYS A 4 18.59 29.43 -23.35
CA LYS A 4 19.15 28.18 -22.78
C LYS A 4 18.90 28.08 -21.26
N LYS A 5 18.83 29.22 -20.56
CA LYS A 5 18.48 29.25 -19.13
C LYS A 5 17.00 28.94 -18.94
N ALA A 6 16.12 29.50 -19.78
CA ALA A 6 14.69 29.20 -19.75
C ALA A 6 14.40 27.71 -19.99
N LEU A 7 15.02 27.09 -21.01
CA LEU A 7 14.88 25.65 -21.26
C LEU A 7 15.35 24.78 -20.09
N LYS A 8 16.43 25.18 -19.42
CA LYS A 8 16.94 24.48 -18.24
C LYS A 8 15.99 24.61 -17.04
N GLN A 9 15.34 25.75 -16.87
CA GLN A 9 14.36 25.97 -15.81
C GLN A 9 13.06 25.17 -16.07
N ILE A 10 12.59 25.15 -17.32
CA ILE A 10 11.42 24.34 -17.71
C ILE A 10 11.69 22.85 -17.46
N LYS A 11 12.85 22.32 -17.86
CA LYS A 11 13.22 20.93 -17.60
C LYS A 11 13.32 20.60 -16.10
N LYS A 12 13.83 21.53 -15.29
CA LYS A 12 13.92 21.38 -13.82
C LYS A 12 12.53 21.33 -13.16
N ALA A 13 11.57 22.10 -13.67
CA ALA A 13 10.20 22.10 -13.18
C ALA A 13 9.46 20.79 -13.50
N MET A 14 9.65 20.22 -14.71
CA MET A 14 9.02 18.95 -15.09
C MET A 14 9.49 17.78 -14.23
N ILE A 15 10.79 17.71 -13.92
CA ILE A 15 11.36 16.66 -13.07
C ILE A 15 10.91 16.79 -11.61
N ALA A 16 10.59 18.01 -11.15
CA ALA A 16 10.16 18.25 -9.78
C ALA A 16 8.71 17.80 -9.52
N GLN A 17 7.84 17.79 -10.54
CA GLN A 17 6.45 17.32 -10.39
C GLN A 17 6.35 15.80 -10.24
N GLU A 18 7.33 15.05 -10.76
CA GLU A 18 7.35 13.59 -10.66
C GLU A 18 7.71 13.09 -9.25
N LYS A 19 8.34 13.93 -8.41
CA LYS A 19 8.70 13.60 -7.02
C LYS A 19 7.60 13.86 -5.99
N ALA A 20 6.49 14.48 -6.37
CA ALA A 20 5.33 14.69 -5.50
C ALA A 20 4.32 13.54 -5.56
N SER A 21 4.34 12.73 -6.62
CA SER A 21 3.66 11.43 -6.64
C SER A 21 4.57 10.35 -6.06
N ARG A 22 4.82 10.44 -4.75
CA ARG A 22 4.97 9.20 -3.99
C ARG A 22 3.66 8.44 -4.24
N PRO A 23 3.64 7.16 -4.64
CA PRO A 23 2.44 6.37 -4.45
C PRO A 23 2.24 6.28 -2.94
N GLN A 24 1.58 7.28 -2.36
CA GLN A 24 0.78 7.06 -1.19
C GLN A 24 -0.31 6.13 -1.71
N ALA A 25 -0.17 4.84 -1.40
CA ALA A 25 -1.32 3.94 -1.45
C ALA A 25 -2.46 4.70 -0.76
N PRO A 26 -3.63 4.86 -1.42
CA PRO A 26 -4.74 5.57 -0.82
C PRO A 26 -4.98 4.97 0.56
N LEU A 27 -4.93 5.82 1.59
CA LEU A 27 -5.46 5.46 2.90
C LEU A 27 -6.92 5.06 2.65
N PRO A 28 -7.34 3.83 2.97
CA PRO A 28 -8.71 3.41 2.69
C PRO A 28 -9.63 4.28 3.54
N THR A 29 -10.33 5.19 2.86
CA THR A 29 -11.56 5.79 3.36
C THR A 29 -12.50 4.66 3.72
N ARG A 30 -13.11 4.79 4.89
CA ARG A 30 -13.67 3.75 5.75
C ARG A 30 -14.75 2.83 5.12
N GLU A 31 -15.10 2.99 3.85
CA GLU A 31 -16.29 2.39 3.26
C GLU A 31 -16.08 1.67 1.92
N GLU A 32 -14.96 1.81 1.21
CA GLU A 32 -14.85 1.23 -0.14
C GLU A 32 -13.45 0.69 -0.42
N GLU A 33 -13.33 -0.65 -0.40
CA GLU A 33 -12.68 -1.45 -1.46
C GLU A 33 -12.62 -2.92 -0.99
N ILE A 34 -13.69 -3.67 -1.30
CA ILE A 34 -13.67 -5.14 -1.27
C ILE A 34 -12.74 -5.56 -2.41
N GLN A 35 -11.44 -5.61 -2.16
CA GLN A 35 -10.47 -6.08 -3.14
C GLN A 35 -9.85 -7.39 -2.66
N GLY A 36 -10.37 -8.47 -3.26
CA GLY A 36 -9.97 -9.86 -3.07
C GLY A 36 -11.13 -10.72 -2.57
N GLU A 37 -11.61 -11.65 -3.39
CA GLU A 37 -12.75 -12.54 -3.15
C GLU A 37 -12.50 -13.51 -1.96
N CYS A 38 -12.45 -13.02 -0.73
CA CYS A 38 -12.45 -13.84 0.47
C CYS A 38 -13.43 -13.27 1.52
N LEU A 39 -14.06 -14.19 2.25
CA LEU A 39 -15.00 -13.86 3.33
C LEU A 39 -14.33 -13.95 4.71
N CYS A 40 -12.99 -14.00 4.75
CA CYS A 40 -12.26 -14.06 6.00
C CYS A 40 -12.44 -12.77 6.77
N THR A 41 -12.91 -12.90 8.00
CA THR A 41 -13.14 -11.77 8.90
C THR A 41 -12.22 -11.85 10.12
N ASP A 42 -12.01 -10.70 10.78
CA ASP A 42 -11.34 -10.63 12.06
C ASP A 42 -12.32 -10.81 13.24
N SER A 43 -11.83 -10.66 14.47
CA SER A 43 -12.64 -10.78 15.68
C SER A 43 -13.75 -9.72 15.80
N GLN A 44 -13.66 -8.65 15.02
CA GLN A 44 -14.63 -7.56 14.95
C GLN A 44 -15.58 -7.70 13.75
N GLN A 45 -15.59 -8.87 13.10
CA GLN A 45 -16.38 -9.16 11.89
C GLN A 45 -16.02 -8.25 10.71
N GLN A 46 -14.84 -7.64 10.71
CA GLN A 46 -14.35 -6.85 9.57
C GLN A 46 -13.63 -7.76 8.59
N PHE A 47 -13.87 -7.58 7.29
CA PHE A 47 -13.18 -8.35 6.26
C PHE A 47 -11.68 -8.07 6.30
N LYS A 48 -10.89 -9.14 6.26
CA LYS A 48 -9.44 -9.05 6.17
C LYS A 48 -9.04 -8.71 4.75
N THR A 49 -8.05 -7.83 4.61
CA THR A 49 -7.41 -7.58 3.32
C THR A 49 -6.74 -8.85 2.82
N LEU A 50 -7.02 -9.22 1.56
CA LEU A 50 -6.41 -10.34 0.88
C LEU A 50 -5.31 -9.83 -0.05
N TYR A 51 -4.07 -10.17 0.25
CA TYR A 51 -2.93 -9.86 -0.61
C TYR A 51 -2.74 -10.98 -1.62
N THR A 52 -2.48 -10.64 -2.88
CA THR A 52 -2.29 -11.62 -3.95
C THR A 52 -1.01 -12.42 -3.72
N THR A 53 0.04 -11.77 -3.19
CA THR A 53 1.35 -12.39 -2.96
C THR A 53 1.82 -12.25 -1.52
N GLU A 54 2.66 -13.20 -1.08
CA GLU A 54 3.27 -13.19 0.25
C GLU A 54 4.19 -11.97 0.43
N LEU A 55 4.84 -11.54 -0.65
CA LEU A 55 5.73 -10.39 -0.66
C LEU A 55 4.98 -9.09 -0.37
N GLU A 56 3.83 -8.88 -1.01
CA GLU A 56 2.97 -7.72 -0.75
C GLU A 56 2.47 -7.71 0.70
N ALA A 57 2.03 -8.86 1.22
CA ALA A 57 1.62 -8.99 2.61
C ALA A 57 2.76 -8.66 3.57
N ASN A 58 3.98 -9.16 3.32
CA ASN A 58 5.16 -8.85 4.14
C ASN A 58 5.54 -7.37 4.10
N HIS A 59 5.49 -6.75 2.92
CA HIS A 59 5.74 -5.32 2.78
C HIS A 59 4.73 -4.51 3.59
N GLN A 60 3.45 -4.90 3.56
CA GLN A 60 2.42 -4.22 4.34
C GLN A 60 2.61 -4.44 5.86
N ALA A 61 2.90 -5.67 6.29
CA ALA A 61 3.16 -5.98 7.69
C ALA A 61 4.31 -5.13 8.23
N LYS A 62 5.40 -5.00 7.45
CA LYS A 62 6.53 -4.15 7.78
C LYS A 62 6.15 -2.67 7.83
N PHE A 63 5.41 -2.18 6.83
CA PHE A 63 4.94 -0.78 6.81
C PHE A 63 4.10 -0.45 8.05
N LEU A 64 3.18 -1.32 8.44
CA LEU A 64 2.35 -1.14 9.63
C LEU A 64 3.16 -1.21 10.93
N TYR A 65 4.19 -2.05 10.97
CA TYR A 65 5.12 -2.07 12.09
C TYR A 65 5.91 -0.74 12.18
N ASP A 66 6.45 -0.25 11.07
CA ASP A 66 7.24 0.99 11.04
C ASP A 66 6.39 2.23 11.36
N GLU A 67 5.14 2.29 10.88
CA GLU A 67 4.24 3.44 11.06
C GLU A 67 3.48 3.42 12.40
N GLN A 68 3.06 2.24 12.87
CA GLN A 68 2.13 2.10 14.00
C GLN A 68 2.69 1.25 15.14
N GLY A 69 3.86 0.63 14.97
CA GLY A 69 4.44 -0.29 15.96
C GLY A 69 3.67 -1.60 16.11
N VAL A 70 2.76 -1.93 15.17
CA VAL A 70 1.94 -3.14 15.25
C VAL A 70 2.65 -4.30 14.59
N TYR A 71 2.95 -5.35 15.36
CA TYR A 71 3.54 -6.57 14.84
C TYR A 71 2.45 -7.47 14.23
N LEU A 72 2.57 -7.72 12.92
CA LEU A 72 1.66 -8.57 12.16
C LEU A 72 2.44 -9.71 11.50
N ILE A 73 1.82 -10.89 11.49
CA ILE A 73 2.30 -12.11 10.85
C ILE A 73 1.51 -12.36 9.56
N VAL A 74 2.23 -12.75 8.51
CA VAL A 74 1.68 -13.14 7.21
C VAL A 74 1.34 -14.64 7.23
N TYR A 75 0.16 -15.01 6.74
CA TYR A 75 -0.24 -16.41 6.58
C TYR A 75 -1.12 -16.61 5.35
N PRO A 76 -1.13 -17.80 4.73
CA PRO A 76 -1.96 -18.08 3.57
C PRO A 76 -3.44 -18.14 3.96
N CYS A 77 -4.30 -17.61 3.09
CA CYS A 77 -5.74 -17.69 3.27
C CYS A 77 -6.20 -19.17 3.17
N PRO A 78 -7.05 -19.65 4.10
CA PRO A 78 -7.53 -21.03 4.07
C PRO A 78 -8.58 -21.28 2.99
N THR A 79 -9.26 -20.25 2.49
CA THR A 79 -10.39 -20.38 1.54
C THR A 79 -10.09 -19.89 0.13
N SER A 80 -9.06 -19.07 -0.05
CA SER A 80 -8.69 -18.49 -1.35
C SER A 80 -7.18 -18.51 -1.56
N SER A 81 -6.75 -18.33 -2.80
CA SER A 81 -5.34 -18.27 -3.17
C SER A 81 -4.76 -16.87 -2.91
N GLY A 82 -4.55 -16.53 -1.65
CA GLY A 82 -3.95 -15.25 -1.24
C GLY A 82 -3.42 -15.28 0.18
N TRP A 83 -3.05 -14.12 0.71
CA TRP A 83 -2.34 -13.96 1.97
C TRP A 83 -3.01 -12.94 2.88
N HIS A 84 -2.99 -13.20 4.18
CA HIS A 84 -3.60 -12.37 5.20
C HIS A 84 -2.60 -11.95 6.26
N LEU A 85 -2.96 -10.88 6.97
CA LEU A 85 -2.27 -10.40 8.15
C LEU A 85 -3.05 -10.76 9.42
N THR A 86 -2.33 -11.21 10.44
CA THR A 86 -2.85 -11.45 11.78
C THR A 86 -1.90 -10.89 12.82
N LYS A 87 -2.39 -10.59 14.04
CA LYS A 87 -1.51 -10.22 15.14
C LYS A 87 -0.64 -11.42 15.53
N GLY A 88 0.65 -11.16 15.75
CA GLY A 88 1.61 -12.13 16.28
C GLY A 88 1.66 -12.20 17.80
#